data_AF-A0A5C4RM24-F1
#
_entry.id   AF-A0A5C4RM24-F1
#
_cell.length_a   1.000
_cell.length_b   1.000
_cell.length_c   1.000
_cell.angle_alpha   90.00
_cell.angle_beta   90.00
_cell.angle_gamma   90.00
#
_symmetry.space_group_name_H-M   'P 1'
#
loop_
_entity.id
_entity.type
_entity.pdbx_description
1 polymer ?
#
loop_
_entity_poly.entity_id
_entity_poly.type
_entity_poly.pdbx_seq_one_letter_code
_entity_poly.pdbx_strand_id
1 'polypeptide(L)'
;MKKLFLTILLGITTLSAHANIVINTTRVIYPANNKEVSVQLLNAGDQPSLVQSWIDDGDPNSTPETAKVPFLLTPPVVKIEGNNGQQLRIKYINSNLPADRESLFYLNVLDIPPVAENIGDKNIMQIAIRTRIKFFYRPDKLSISPKQIQQHIALKREGNQLKLENSSPYFMNVVGLKSADTQPNLLNEGTIIKPFSSHSFSTNEKVKAGDKLTLAIVDDFGAINKLTLPLQ
;
A
#
# COMPACT_ATOMS: atom_id res chain seq x y z
N MET A 1 -18.24 -34.82 29.50
CA MET A 1 -18.30 -33.34 29.58
C MET A 1 -16.95 -32.68 29.84
N LYS A 2 -16.08 -33.20 30.75
CA LYS A 2 -14.73 -32.62 31.00
C LYS A 2 -13.73 -32.73 29.83
N LYS A 3 -13.86 -33.73 28.95
CA LYS A 3 -12.98 -33.89 27.77
C LYS A 3 -13.30 -32.93 26.61
N LEU A 4 -14.51 -32.35 26.57
CA LEU A 4 -14.90 -31.41 25.51
C LEU A 4 -14.40 -29.98 25.80
N PHE A 5 -14.16 -29.64 27.07
CA PHE A 5 -13.61 -28.35 27.48
C PHE A 5 -12.10 -28.22 27.19
N LEU A 6 -11.37 -29.34 27.17
CA LEU A 6 -9.92 -29.33 26.91
C LEU A 6 -9.58 -29.13 25.43
N THR A 7 -10.50 -29.48 24.52
CA THR A 7 -10.30 -29.32 23.07
C THR A 7 -10.57 -27.89 22.59
N ILE A 8 -11.34 -27.10 23.34
CA ILE A 8 -11.63 -25.69 23.00
C ILE A 8 -10.48 -24.74 23.41
N LEU A 9 -9.63 -25.14 24.38
CA LEU A 9 -8.54 -24.29 24.87
C LEU A 9 -7.28 -24.31 23.98
N LEU A 10 -7.19 -25.23 23.02
CA LEU A 10 -5.99 -25.41 22.18
C LEU A 10 -6.03 -24.64 20.85
N GLY A 11 -7.07 -23.83 20.61
CA GLY A 11 -7.36 -23.24 19.29
C GLY A 11 -6.93 -21.77 19.08
N ILE A 12 -6.30 -21.11 20.05
CA ILE A 12 -5.94 -19.68 19.94
C ILE A 12 -4.47 -19.47 20.33
N THR A 13 -3.56 -20.04 19.55
CA THR A 13 -2.20 -19.51 19.46
C THR A 13 -2.14 -18.65 18.21
N THR A 14 -2.50 -17.37 18.36
CA THR A 14 -2.13 -16.38 17.34
C THR A 14 -0.61 -16.32 17.31
N LEU A 15 -0.01 -16.86 16.25
CA LEU A 15 1.39 -16.65 15.96
C LEU A 15 1.60 -15.14 15.85
N SER A 16 2.17 -14.54 16.89
CA SER A 16 2.56 -13.13 16.84
C SER A 16 3.67 -13.02 15.82
N ALA A 17 3.37 -12.41 14.68
CA ALA A 17 4.40 -12.04 13.73
C ALA A 17 5.21 -10.91 14.38
N HIS A 18 6.43 -11.23 14.84
CA HIS A 18 7.35 -10.26 15.40
C HIS A 18 7.97 -9.44 14.27
N ALA A 19 7.28 -8.38 13.84
CA ALA A 19 7.93 -7.28 13.15
C ALA A 19 8.47 -6.33 14.23
N ASN A 20 9.75 -5.94 14.15
CA ASN A 20 10.25 -4.92 15.06
C ASN A 20 9.62 -3.59 14.63
N ILE A 21 9.85 -3.10 13.41
CA ILE A 21 9.28 -1.83 12.97
C ILE A 21 7.94 -1.98 12.24
N VAL A 22 6.91 -1.32 12.75
CA VAL A 22 5.57 -1.22 12.18
C VAL A 22 5.30 0.22 11.76
N ILE A 23 4.80 0.40 10.54
CA ILE A 23 4.24 1.68 10.07
C ILE A 23 2.76 1.69 10.41
N ASN A 24 2.25 2.74 11.06
CA ASN A 24 0.85 2.82 11.48
C ASN A 24 -0.18 2.96 10.34
N THR A 25 0.28 2.93 9.08
CA THR A 25 -0.56 3.02 7.89
C THR A 25 0.01 2.14 6.78
N THR A 26 -0.85 1.72 5.85
CA THR A 26 -0.46 0.94 4.66
C THR A 26 -0.19 1.82 3.42
N ARG A 27 -0.40 3.14 3.56
CA ARG A 27 -0.19 4.16 2.52
C ARG A 27 -0.20 5.56 3.11
N VAL A 28 0.41 6.49 2.38
CA VAL A 28 0.46 7.91 2.76
C VAL A 28 -0.20 8.74 1.67
N ILE A 29 -1.11 9.62 2.05
CA ILE A 29 -1.62 10.68 1.18
C ILE A 29 -0.94 11.98 1.63
N TYR A 30 -0.29 12.68 0.70
CA TYR A 30 0.28 14.00 0.88
C TYR A 30 -0.60 15.02 0.15
N PRO A 31 -1.46 15.77 0.86
CA PRO A 31 -2.18 16.90 0.30
C PRO A 31 -1.23 18.04 -0.07
N ALA A 32 -1.37 18.64 -1.25
CA ALA A 32 -0.46 19.69 -1.73
C ALA A 32 -0.48 20.96 -0.86
N ASN A 33 -1.61 21.28 -0.22
CA ASN A 33 -1.75 22.40 0.72
C ASN A 33 -1.03 22.18 2.05
N ASN A 34 -0.60 20.94 2.36
CA ASN A 34 0.12 20.65 3.58
C ASN A 34 1.60 20.98 3.44
N LYS A 35 2.14 21.69 4.44
CA LYS A 35 3.58 21.99 4.51
C LYS A 35 4.42 20.73 4.73
N GLU A 36 3.87 19.78 5.48
CA GLU A 36 4.47 18.47 5.76
C GLU A 36 3.37 17.48 6.14
N VAL A 37 3.69 16.19 6.05
CA VAL A 37 2.90 15.09 6.63
C VAL A 37 3.78 14.28 7.56
N SER A 38 3.15 13.64 8.55
CA SER A 38 3.85 12.80 9.51
C SER A 38 3.39 11.34 9.41
N VAL A 39 4.34 10.42 9.49
CA VAL A 39 4.11 8.97 9.54
C VAL A 39 4.68 8.44 10.84
N GLN A 40 3.90 7.64 11.57
CA GLN A 40 4.36 7.07 12.84
C GLN A 40 4.97 5.69 12.59
N LEU A 41 6.21 5.53 13.06
CA LEU A 41 6.90 4.26 13.16
C LEU A 41 6.84 3.79 14.62
N LEU A 42 6.60 2.50 14.82
CA LEU A 42 6.58 1.86 16.14
C LEU A 42 7.52 0.67 16.12
N ASN A 43 8.45 0.61 17.07
CA ASN A 43 9.18 -0.61 17.36
C ASN A 43 8.35 -1.46 18.33
N ALA A 44 7.69 -2.50 17.82
CA ALA A 44 6.94 -3.48 18.60
C ALA A 44 7.81 -4.63 19.14
N GLY A 45 9.11 -4.62 18.84
CA GLY A 45 10.09 -5.54 19.40
C GLY A 45 10.70 -5.03 20.71
N ASP A 46 11.32 -5.93 21.46
CA ASP A 46 11.99 -5.60 22.72
C ASP A 46 13.42 -5.06 22.52
N GLN A 47 14.00 -5.24 21.33
CA GLN A 47 15.35 -4.81 20.99
C GLN A 47 15.32 -3.50 20.19
N PRO A 48 16.34 -2.64 20.31
CA PRO A 48 16.45 -1.46 19.48
C PRO A 48 16.60 -1.84 18.00
N SER A 49 16.14 -0.98 17.10
CA SER A 49 16.37 -1.11 15.66
C SER A 49 16.95 0.17 15.09
N LEU A 50 17.88 0.04 14.13
CA LEU A 50 18.29 1.15 13.29
C LEU A 50 17.36 1.21 12.08
N VAL A 51 16.65 2.33 11.95
CA VAL A 51 15.69 2.55 10.89
C VAL A 51 16.24 3.53 9.88
N GLN A 52 16.24 3.12 8.61
CA GLN A 52 16.55 3.99 7.48
C GLN A 52 15.30 4.18 6.61
N SER A 53 15.03 5.40 6.17
CA SER A 53 13.80 5.71 5.42
C SER A 53 14.06 6.66 4.26
N TRP A 54 13.43 6.39 3.12
CA TRP A 54 13.53 7.19 1.90
C TRP A 54 12.28 7.02 1.03
N ILE A 55 12.10 7.90 0.05
CA ILE A 55 10.98 7.84 -0.90
C ILE A 55 11.55 7.58 -2.30
N ASP A 56 10.98 6.62 -3.02
CA ASP A 56 11.33 6.31 -4.41
C ASP A 56 10.19 6.66 -5.39
N ASP A 57 10.48 6.71 -6.68
CA ASP A 57 9.57 7.06 -7.78
C ASP A 57 9.02 5.86 -8.56
N GLY A 58 9.17 4.65 -8.01
CA GLY A 58 8.69 3.41 -8.61
C GLY A 58 9.74 2.31 -8.70
N ASP A 59 11.03 2.65 -8.66
CA ASP A 59 12.11 1.64 -8.68
C ASP A 59 12.26 0.94 -7.31
N PRO A 60 11.90 -0.35 -7.19
CA PRO A 60 12.08 -1.10 -5.95
C PRO A 60 13.55 -1.29 -5.55
N ASN A 61 14.51 -1.09 -6.47
CA ASN A 61 15.93 -1.19 -6.19
C ASN A 61 16.56 0.15 -5.79
N SER A 62 15.77 1.23 -5.76
CA SER A 62 16.23 2.53 -5.29
C SER A 62 16.73 2.46 -3.84
N THR A 63 17.79 3.20 -3.58
CA THR A 63 18.43 3.38 -2.27
C THR A 63 18.33 4.85 -1.86
N PRO A 64 18.60 5.19 -0.60
CA PRO A 64 18.62 6.59 -0.14
C PRO A 64 19.52 7.51 -0.99
N GLU A 65 20.59 6.98 -1.58
CA GLU A 65 21.54 7.72 -2.41
C GLU A 65 21.07 7.92 -3.85
N THR A 66 20.26 7.00 -4.38
CA THR A 66 19.78 7.03 -5.77
C THR A 66 18.39 7.64 -5.91
N ALA A 67 17.63 7.73 -4.82
CA ALA A 67 16.31 8.30 -4.77
C ALA A 67 16.30 9.79 -5.18
N LYS A 68 15.69 10.09 -6.33
CA LYS A 68 15.53 11.45 -6.86
C LYS A 68 14.06 11.84 -6.87
N VAL A 69 13.56 12.27 -5.72
CA VAL A 69 12.16 12.64 -5.52
C VAL A 69 12.06 14.00 -4.86
N PRO A 70 10.95 14.74 -5.06
CA PRO A 70 10.80 16.09 -4.52
C PRO A 70 10.31 16.10 -3.07
N PHE A 71 10.78 15.16 -2.25
CA PHE A 71 10.40 15.04 -0.85
C PHE A 71 11.63 14.95 0.04
N LEU A 72 11.65 15.79 1.07
CA LEU A 72 12.60 15.71 2.17
C LEU A 72 11.96 14.94 3.31
N LEU A 73 12.68 13.98 3.86
CA LEU A 73 12.24 13.13 4.95
C LEU A 73 13.17 13.30 6.15
N THR A 74 12.61 13.38 7.36
CA THR A 74 13.38 13.63 8.59
C THR A 74 12.80 12.86 9.79
N PRO A 75 13.63 12.13 10.56
CA PRO A 75 15.03 11.80 10.29
C PRO A 75 15.16 10.70 9.20
N PRO A 76 16.17 10.76 8.32
CA PRO A 76 16.40 9.71 7.31
C PRO A 76 16.99 8.43 7.89
N VAL A 77 17.70 8.54 9.03
CA VAL A 77 18.24 7.42 9.80
C VAL A 77 18.04 7.71 11.28
N VAL A 78 17.53 6.74 12.04
CA VAL A 78 17.25 6.89 13.46
C VAL A 78 17.28 5.54 14.17
N LYS A 79 17.84 5.52 15.39
CA LYS A 79 17.72 4.36 16.28
C LYS A 79 16.41 4.48 17.06
N ILE A 80 15.57 3.45 17.01
CA ILE A 80 14.33 3.36 17.77
C ILE A 80 14.49 2.26 18.81
N GLU A 81 14.46 2.62 20.09
CA GLU A 81 14.52 1.66 21.18
C GLU A 81 13.32 0.69 21.15
N GLY A 82 13.47 -0.47 21.80
CA GLY A 82 12.38 -1.43 21.92
C GLY A 82 11.14 -0.80 22.55
N ASN A 83 9.95 -1.21 22.10
CA ASN A 83 8.66 -0.72 22.58
C ASN A 83 8.45 0.82 22.49
N ASN A 84 9.25 1.52 21.67
CA ASN A 84 9.16 2.96 21.45
C ASN A 84 8.75 3.32 20.02
N GLY A 85 8.33 4.56 19.81
CA GLY A 85 7.94 5.08 18.51
C GLY A 85 8.79 6.24 18.03
N GLN A 86 8.84 6.43 16.72
CA GLN A 86 9.47 7.59 16.08
C GLN A 86 8.53 8.17 15.02
N GLN A 87 8.41 9.50 15.02
CA GLN A 87 7.67 10.21 13.99
C GLN A 87 8.61 10.59 12.83
N LEU A 88 8.20 10.21 11.63
CA LEU A 88 8.84 10.56 10.37
C LEU A 88 8.11 11.76 9.76
N ARG A 89 8.80 12.88 9.58
CA ARG A 89 8.25 14.07 8.90
C ARG A 89 8.67 14.08 7.44
N ILE A 90 7.71 14.31 6.56
CA ILE A 90 7.92 14.35 5.12
C ILE A 90 7.44 15.71 4.60
N LYS A 91 8.30 16.41 3.88
CA LYS A 91 8.06 17.76 3.35
C LYS A 91 8.28 17.77 1.84
N TYR A 92 7.32 18.33 1.12
CA TYR A 92 7.48 18.59 -0.31
C TYR A 92 8.42 19.77 -0.55
N ILE A 93 9.44 19.59 -1.40
CA ILE A 93 10.46 20.61 -1.71
C ILE A 93 10.22 21.28 -3.08
N ASN A 94 8.95 21.54 -3.38
CA ASN A 94 8.41 22.30 -4.51
C ASN A 94 9.09 21.99 -5.87
N SER A 95 8.62 20.93 -6.51
CA SER A 95 8.96 20.59 -7.89
C SER A 95 7.77 20.77 -8.85
N ASN A 96 7.97 20.57 -10.15
CA ASN A 96 6.90 20.62 -11.14
C ASN A 96 6.11 19.29 -11.19
N LEU A 97 5.47 18.88 -10.09
CA LEU A 97 4.52 17.77 -10.14
C LEU A 97 3.22 18.21 -10.85
N PRO A 98 2.54 17.29 -11.58
CA PRO A 98 1.25 17.57 -12.17
C PRO A 98 0.24 18.13 -11.17
N ALA A 99 -0.44 19.20 -11.54
CA ALA A 99 -1.47 19.84 -10.70
C ALA A 99 -2.89 19.31 -10.98
N ASP A 100 -3.06 18.54 -12.07
CA ASP A 100 -4.34 18.02 -12.56
C ASP A 100 -4.63 16.58 -12.13
N ARG A 101 -3.64 15.89 -11.53
CA ARG A 101 -3.74 14.47 -11.13
C ARG A 101 -2.79 14.13 -9.98
N GLU A 102 -3.07 13.03 -9.30
CA GLU A 102 -2.15 12.47 -8.34
C GLU A 102 -0.81 12.05 -8.97
N SER A 103 0.24 12.07 -8.16
CA SER A 103 1.54 11.45 -8.47
C SER A 103 1.82 10.33 -7.45
N LEU A 104 2.35 9.20 -7.93
CA LEU A 104 2.62 8.03 -7.12
C LEU A 104 4.13 7.88 -6.88
N PHE A 105 4.47 7.70 -5.62
CA PHE A 105 5.79 7.39 -5.08
C PHE A 105 5.65 6.25 -4.07
N TYR A 106 6.76 5.85 -3.45
CA TYR A 106 6.76 4.80 -2.43
C TYR A 106 7.65 5.20 -1.26
N LEU A 107 7.11 5.11 -0.04
CA LEU A 107 7.87 5.25 1.19
C LEU A 107 8.49 3.90 1.55
N ASN A 108 9.81 3.88 1.67
CA ASN A 108 10.57 2.73 2.14
C ASN A 108 11.00 2.97 3.59
N VAL A 109 10.83 1.94 4.42
CA VAL A 109 11.32 1.88 5.79
C VAL A 109 12.08 0.57 5.94
N LEU A 110 13.40 0.68 6.08
CA LEU A 110 14.31 -0.43 6.31
C LEU A 110 14.60 -0.56 7.81
N ASP A 111 14.23 -1.71 8.36
CA ASP A 111 14.44 -2.12 9.75
C ASP A 111 15.71 -2.98 9.82
N ILE A 112 16.74 -2.46 10.49
CA ILE A 112 18.02 -3.14 10.68
C ILE A 112 18.12 -3.53 12.16
N PRO A 113 17.94 -4.83 12.49
CA PRO A 113 18.05 -5.31 13.88
C PRO A 113 19.50 -5.23 14.38
N PRO A 114 19.73 -5.26 15.70
CA PRO A 114 21.08 -5.29 16.24
C PRO A 114 21.74 -6.63 15.93
N VAL A 115 23.06 -6.62 15.82
CA VAL A 115 23.83 -7.86 15.69
C VAL A 115 23.69 -8.64 16.99
N ALA A 116 23.48 -9.96 16.90
CA ALA A 116 23.39 -10.81 18.09
C ALA A 116 24.69 -10.74 18.90
N GLU A 117 24.58 -10.65 20.23
CA GLU A 117 25.73 -10.78 21.13
C GLU A 117 25.98 -12.25 21.49
N ASN A 118 27.20 -12.58 21.95
CA ASN A 118 27.57 -13.92 22.45
C ASN A 118 27.41 -15.06 21.42
N ILE A 119 27.79 -14.78 20.18
CA ILE A 119 27.59 -15.68 19.04
C ILE A 119 28.56 -16.87 19.04
N GLY A 120 29.70 -16.78 19.74
CA GLY A 120 30.72 -17.83 19.76
C GLY A 120 31.09 -18.30 18.34
N ASP A 121 31.20 -19.62 18.14
CA ASP A 121 31.43 -20.25 16.83
C ASP A 121 30.14 -20.55 16.04
N LYS A 122 29.02 -19.88 16.35
CA LYS A 122 27.74 -20.15 15.67
C LYS A 122 27.64 -19.37 14.36
N ASN A 123 27.17 -20.06 13.32
CA ASN A 123 26.73 -19.40 12.09
C ASN A 123 25.40 -18.69 12.32
N ILE A 124 25.39 -17.37 12.14
CA ILE A 124 24.16 -16.56 12.23
C ILE A 124 23.76 -16.01 10.88
N MET A 125 22.45 -15.98 10.65
CA MET A 125 21.82 -15.28 9.54
C MET A 125 21.05 -14.10 10.11
N GLN A 126 21.41 -12.90 9.68
CA GLN A 126 20.73 -11.67 10.05
C GLN A 126 19.89 -11.18 8.87
N ILE A 127 18.64 -10.80 9.17
CA ILE A 127 17.68 -10.35 8.17
C ILE A 127 17.29 -8.92 8.50
N ALA A 128 17.47 -8.01 7.55
CA ALA A 128 16.89 -6.67 7.58
C ALA A 128 15.60 -6.68 6.73
N ILE A 129 14.53 -6.06 7.24
CA ILE A 129 13.23 -6.06 6.59
C ILE A 129 12.95 -4.68 6.03
N ARG A 130 12.62 -4.60 4.74
CA ARG A 130 12.18 -3.36 4.10
C ARG A 130 10.68 -3.40 3.86
N THR A 131 9.94 -2.53 4.53
CA THR A 131 8.54 -2.25 4.23
C THR A 131 8.45 -1.12 3.23
N ARG A 132 7.76 -1.35 2.11
CA ARG A 132 7.56 -0.36 1.04
C ARG A 132 6.06 -0.10 0.85
N ILE A 133 5.59 1.10 1.19
CA ILE A 133 4.18 1.48 1.08
C ILE A 133 3.96 2.61 0.07
N LYS A 134 2.77 2.67 -0.52
CA LYS A 134 2.43 3.69 -1.52
C LYS A 134 2.35 5.08 -0.89
N PHE A 135 2.93 6.07 -1.55
CA PHE A 135 2.91 7.47 -1.16
C PHE A 135 2.32 8.28 -2.31
N PHE A 136 1.15 8.87 -2.11
CA PHE A 136 0.45 9.63 -3.13
C PHE A 136 0.55 11.12 -2.85
N TYR A 137 1.09 11.88 -3.80
CA TYR A 137 0.96 13.33 -3.80
C TYR A 137 -0.36 13.72 -4.47
N ARG A 138 -1.19 14.47 -3.75
CA ARG A 138 -2.54 14.85 -4.18
C ARG A 138 -2.65 16.37 -4.30
N PRO A 139 -2.76 16.92 -5.53
CA PRO A 139 -3.04 18.34 -5.73
C PRO A 139 -4.34 18.80 -5.05
N ASP A 140 -4.40 20.08 -4.67
CA ASP A 140 -5.56 20.62 -3.93
C ASP A 140 -6.81 20.82 -4.79
N LYS A 141 -6.61 21.09 -6.08
CA LYS A 141 -7.66 21.52 -7.02
C LYS A 141 -7.96 20.46 -8.07
N LEU A 142 -8.15 19.22 -7.62
CA LEU A 142 -8.62 18.16 -8.50
C LEU A 142 -10.08 18.38 -8.91
N SER A 143 -10.43 17.93 -10.11
CA SER A 143 -11.74 18.18 -10.73
C SER A 143 -12.92 17.53 -10.00
N ILE A 144 -12.65 16.49 -9.20
CA ILE A 144 -13.66 15.75 -8.45
C ILE A 144 -13.12 15.39 -7.06
N SER A 145 -14.02 15.17 -6.09
CA SER A 145 -13.63 14.62 -4.78
C SER A 145 -13.32 13.11 -4.85
N PRO A 146 -12.49 12.55 -3.96
CA PRO A 146 -12.21 11.11 -3.94
C PRO A 146 -13.48 10.25 -3.81
N LYS A 147 -14.52 10.76 -3.13
CA LYS A 147 -15.81 10.07 -2.96
C LYS A 147 -16.59 9.90 -4.26
N GLN A 148 -16.31 10.72 -5.27
CA GLN A 148 -16.98 10.67 -6.58
C GLN A 148 -16.28 9.71 -7.56
N ILE A 149 -15.16 9.07 -7.17
CA ILE A 149 -14.37 8.24 -8.07
C ILE A 149 -15.20 7.18 -8.79
N GLN A 150 -16.18 6.58 -8.12
CA GLN A 150 -17.06 5.54 -8.69
C GLN A 150 -17.77 5.98 -9.97
N GLN A 151 -18.10 7.27 -10.11
CA GLN A 151 -18.78 7.82 -11.29
C GLN A 151 -17.83 7.98 -12.50
N HIS A 152 -16.53 7.85 -12.27
CA HIS A 152 -15.47 8.07 -13.24
C HIS A 152 -14.75 6.77 -13.64
N ILE A 153 -15.34 5.63 -13.26
CA ILE A 153 -14.82 4.30 -13.58
C ILE A 153 -15.77 3.62 -14.55
N ALA A 154 -15.23 3.06 -15.62
CA ALA A 154 -15.99 2.24 -16.55
C ALA A 154 -15.31 0.88 -16.71
N LEU A 155 -16.12 -0.17 -16.82
CA LEU A 155 -15.66 -1.51 -17.11
C LEU A 155 -16.25 -1.93 -18.45
N LYS A 156 -15.39 -2.21 -19.43
CA LYS A 156 -15.78 -2.54 -20.79
C LYS A 156 -15.32 -3.93 -21.19
N ARG A 157 -16.12 -4.60 -22.02
CA ARG A 157 -15.73 -5.85 -22.67
C ARG A 157 -15.12 -5.55 -24.04
N GLU A 158 -13.88 -5.96 -24.24
CA GLU A 158 -13.19 -5.86 -25.53
C GLU A 158 -12.73 -7.26 -25.98
N GLY A 159 -13.54 -7.95 -26.79
CA GLY A 159 -13.24 -9.31 -27.26
C GLY A 159 -13.12 -10.30 -26.10
N ASN A 160 -11.91 -10.83 -25.86
CA ASN A 160 -11.58 -11.69 -24.73
C ASN A 160 -10.92 -10.96 -23.54
N GLN A 161 -10.91 -9.63 -23.55
CA GLN A 161 -10.42 -8.81 -22.44
C GLN A 161 -11.52 -8.02 -21.72
N LEU A 162 -11.27 -7.72 -20.46
CA LEU A 162 -12.01 -6.72 -19.69
C LEU A 162 -11.11 -5.50 -19.53
N LYS A 163 -11.61 -4.33 -19.86
CA LYS A 163 -10.88 -3.08 -19.76
C LYS A 163 -11.49 -2.22 -18.66
N LEU A 164 -10.69 -1.93 -17.65
CA LEU A 164 -11.04 -1.01 -16.58
C LEU A 164 -10.48 0.37 -16.93
N GLU A 165 -11.37 1.33 -17.16
CA GLU A 165 -11.04 2.71 -17.47
C GLU A 165 -11.16 3.59 -16.21
N ASN A 166 -10.13 4.38 -15.96
CA ASN A 166 -10.07 5.38 -14.91
C ASN A 166 -10.04 6.77 -15.55
N SER A 167 -11.18 7.44 -15.58
CA SER A 167 -11.28 8.84 -16.04
C SER A 167 -11.07 9.86 -14.92
N SER A 168 -10.74 9.40 -13.70
CA SER A 168 -10.52 10.26 -12.53
C SER A 168 -9.06 10.73 -12.43
N PRO A 169 -8.81 11.81 -11.66
CA PRO A 169 -7.46 12.28 -11.36
C PRO A 169 -6.73 11.45 -10.27
N TYR A 170 -7.31 10.35 -9.80
CA TYR A 170 -6.81 9.54 -8.68
C TYR A 170 -6.23 8.21 -9.17
N PHE A 171 -5.24 7.66 -8.48
CA PHE A 171 -4.82 6.28 -8.68
C PHE A 171 -5.83 5.32 -8.06
N MET A 172 -6.16 4.24 -8.77
CA MET A 172 -7.02 3.19 -8.24
C MET A 172 -6.21 1.95 -7.92
N ASN A 173 -6.15 1.58 -6.64
CA ASN A 173 -5.55 0.32 -6.22
C ASN A 173 -6.61 -0.79 -6.24
N VAL A 174 -6.62 -1.56 -7.32
CA VAL A 174 -7.59 -2.62 -7.57
C VAL A 174 -7.03 -3.94 -7.03
N VAL A 175 -7.75 -4.57 -6.12
CA VAL A 175 -7.36 -5.84 -5.51
C VAL A 175 -8.26 -7.01 -5.90
N GLY A 176 -9.39 -6.73 -6.56
CA GLY A 176 -10.23 -7.78 -7.10
C GLY A 176 -11.27 -7.29 -8.08
N LEU A 177 -11.68 -8.19 -8.97
CA LEU A 177 -12.81 -8.00 -9.88
C LEU A 177 -13.55 -9.34 -9.94
N LYS A 178 -14.84 -9.35 -9.60
CA LYS A 178 -15.64 -10.58 -9.53
C LYS A 178 -17.00 -10.39 -10.18
N SER A 179 -17.56 -11.45 -10.77
CA SER A 179 -18.94 -11.42 -11.27
C SER A 179 -19.99 -11.58 -10.16
N ALA A 180 -19.66 -12.34 -9.11
CA ALA A 180 -20.42 -12.41 -7.87
C ALA A 180 -19.45 -12.70 -6.72
N ASP A 181 -19.86 -12.44 -5.47
CA ASP A 181 -19.00 -12.66 -4.30
C ASP A 181 -18.46 -14.10 -4.19
N THR A 182 -19.25 -15.08 -4.66
CA THR A 182 -18.94 -16.52 -4.66
C THR A 182 -18.06 -16.96 -5.83
N GLN A 183 -17.84 -16.10 -6.82
CA GLN A 183 -17.04 -16.41 -8.01
C GLN A 183 -15.55 -16.13 -7.77
N PRO A 184 -14.66 -16.80 -8.51
CA PRO A 184 -13.23 -16.53 -8.44
C PRO A 184 -12.92 -15.10 -8.86
N ASN A 185 -11.75 -14.61 -8.43
CA ASN A 185 -11.25 -13.32 -8.88
C ASN A 185 -10.89 -13.41 -10.36
N LEU A 186 -11.38 -12.47 -11.15
CA LEU A 186 -11.06 -12.33 -12.57
C LEU A 186 -9.67 -11.72 -12.77
N LEU A 187 -9.07 -11.17 -11.71
CA LEU A 187 -7.71 -10.67 -11.69
C LEU A 187 -6.76 -11.74 -11.16
N ASN A 188 -5.65 -11.95 -11.88
CA ASN A 188 -4.55 -12.80 -11.42
C ASN A 188 -3.79 -12.15 -10.26
N GLU A 189 -3.63 -10.83 -10.30
CA GLU A 189 -2.95 -10.03 -9.29
C GLU A 189 -3.62 -8.67 -9.14
N GLY A 190 -3.42 -8.04 -7.97
CA GLY A 190 -3.85 -6.66 -7.76
C GLY A 190 -3.03 -5.70 -8.65
N THR A 191 -3.67 -4.65 -9.14
CA THR A 191 -3.03 -3.67 -10.03
C THR A 191 -3.35 -2.23 -9.61
N ILE A 192 -2.55 -1.29 -10.10
CA ILE A 192 -2.79 0.13 -9.94
C ILE A 192 -3.17 0.72 -11.30
N ILE A 193 -4.36 1.30 -11.38
CA ILE A 193 -4.80 2.05 -12.56
C ILE A 193 -4.43 3.51 -12.36
N LYS A 194 -3.62 4.06 -13.28
CA LYS A 194 -3.17 5.46 -13.20
C LYS A 194 -4.32 6.42 -13.47
N PRO A 195 -4.26 7.68 -13.01
CA PRO A 195 -5.19 8.72 -13.41
C PRO A 195 -5.30 8.83 -14.94
N PHE A 196 -6.52 9.01 -15.44
CA PHE A 196 -6.79 9.19 -16.88
C PHE A 196 -6.18 8.09 -17.77
N SER A 197 -6.26 6.84 -17.32
CA SER A 197 -5.70 5.68 -18.03
C SER A 197 -6.64 4.49 -17.97
N SER A 198 -6.32 3.44 -18.70
CA SER A 198 -7.03 2.18 -18.65
C SER A 198 -6.08 1.01 -18.51
N HIS A 199 -6.58 -0.11 -17.99
CA HIS A 199 -5.86 -1.37 -17.95
C HIS A 199 -6.75 -2.51 -18.42
N SER A 200 -6.19 -3.41 -19.22
CA SER A 200 -6.90 -4.56 -19.77
C SER A 200 -6.45 -5.85 -19.11
N PHE A 201 -7.42 -6.70 -18.79
CA PHE A 201 -7.23 -8.01 -18.17
C PHE A 201 -7.78 -9.07 -19.11
N SER A 202 -6.97 -10.09 -19.41
CA SER A 202 -7.47 -11.27 -20.12
C SER A 202 -8.44 -12.04 -19.24
N THR A 203 -9.59 -12.43 -19.78
CA THR A 203 -10.55 -13.28 -19.08
C THR A 203 -11.06 -14.40 -19.98
N ASN A 204 -11.12 -15.61 -19.42
CA ASN A 204 -11.75 -16.76 -20.05
C ASN A 204 -13.21 -16.93 -19.59
N GLU A 205 -13.66 -16.10 -18.64
CA GLU A 205 -15.01 -16.17 -18.10
C GLU A 205 -16.04 -15.62 -19.09
N LYS A 206 -17.21 -16.27 -19.14
CA LYS A 206 -18.31 -15.90 -20.02
C LYS A 206 -19.15 -14.76 -19.43
N VAL A 207 -18.50 -13.66 -19.06
CA VAL A 207 -19.19 -12.42 -18.67
C VAL A 207 -19.68 -11.67 -19.91
N LYS A 208 -20.92 -11.20 -19.88
CA LYS A 208 -21.61 -10.52 -20.98
C LYS A 208 -21.82 -9.05 -20.65
N ALA A 209 -21.91 -8.21 -21.68
CA ALA A 209 -22.37 -6.84 -21.51
C ALA A 209 -23.73 -6.82 -20.77
N GLY A 210 -23.86 -5.93 -19.80
CA GLY A 210 -24.98 -5.85 -18.85
C GLY A 210 -24.76 -6.59 -17.52
N ASP A 211 -23.82 -7.53 -17.45
CA ASP A 211 -23.51 -8.22 -16.19
C ASP A 211 -22.96 -7.22 -15.16
N LYS A 212 -23.38 -7.37 -13.90
CA LYS A 212 -22.88 -6.54 -12.80
C LYS A 212 -21.63 -7.19 -12.22
N LEU A 213 -20.49 -6.52 -12.36
CA LEU A 213 -19.23 -6.96 -11.77
C LEU A 213 -18.90 -6.12 -10.54
N THR A 214 -18.40 -6.79 -9.49
CA THR A 214 -17.94 -6.17 -8.25
C THR A 214 -16.43 -5.96 -8.31
N LEU A 215 -16.04 -4.69 -8.36
CA LEU A 215 -14.66 -4.21 -8.26
C LEU A 215 -14.31 -3.96 -6.80
N ALA A 216 -13.22 -4.53 -6.31
CA ALA A 216 -12.67 -4.27 -4.99
C ALA A 216 -11.47 -3.31 -5.10
N ILE A 217 -11.58 -2.14 -4.49
CA ILE A 217 -10.55 -1.10 -4.47
C ILE A 217 -10.09 -0.80 -3.04
N VAL A 218 -8.82 -0.45 -2.87
CA VAL A 218 -8.29 0.00 -1.58
C VAL A 218 -8.34 1.53 -1.52
N ASP A 219 -9.00 2.08 -0.50
CA ASP A 219 -9.13 3.52 -0.28
C ASP A 219 -7.92 4.15 0.44
N ASP A 220 -8.00 5.46 0.70
CA ASP A 220 -6.95 6.24 1.36
C ASP A 220 -6.58 5.74 2.76
N PHE A 221 -7.50 5.07 3.45
CA PHE A 221 -7.31 4.52 4.79
C PHE A 221 -6.82 3.06 4.78
N GLY A 222 -6.67 2.48 3.60
CA GLY A 222 -6.27 1.08 3.45
C GLY A 222 -7.44 0.09 3.54
N ALA A 223 -8.68 0.56 3.61
CA ALA A 223 -9.86 -0.30 3.64
C ALA A 223 -10.24 -0.75 2.21
N ILE A 224 -10.77 -1.98 2.11
CA ILE A 224 -11.26 -2.51 0.84
C ILE A 224 -12.73 -2.11 0.67
N ASN A 225 -12.99 -1.26 -0.32
CA ASN A 225 -14.34 -0.88 -0.74
C ASN A 225 -14.75 -1.65 -1.99
N LYS A 226 -16.01 -2.09 -2.01
CA LYS A 226 -16.59 -2.81 -3.15
C LYS A 226 -17.49 -1.87 -3.96
N LEU A 227 -17.26 -1.79 -5.26
CA LEU A 227 -18.05 -1.03 -6.22
C LEU A 227 -18.67 -2.00 -7.23
N THR A 228 -19.99 -2.01 -7.34
CA THR A 228 -20.67 -2.79 -8.37
C THR A 228 -20.90 -1.94 -9.60
N LEU A 229 -20.37 -2.38 -10.74
CA LEU A 229 -20.42 -1.67 -12.02
C LEU A 229 -21.04 -2.60 -13.09
N PRO A 230 -21.92 -2.08 -13.95
CA PRO A 230 -22.35 -2.83 -15.13
C PRO A 230 -21.18 -2.96 -16.11
N LEU A 231 -20.99 -4.15 -16.66
CA LEU A 231 -20.07 -4.40 -17.76
C LEU A 231 -20.68 -3.79 -19.04
N GLN A 232 -19.96 -2.85 -19.64
CA GLN A 232 -20.32 -2.21 -20.90
C GLN A 232 -19.84 -3.03 -22.10
#